data_AF-A0A252ANK3-F1
#
_entry.id   AF-A0A252ANK3-F1
#
_cell.length_a   1.000
_cell.length_b   1.000
_cell.length_c   1.000
_cell.angle_alpha   90.00
_cell.angle_beta   90.00
_cell.angle_gamma   90.00
#
_symmetry.space_group_name_H-M   'P 1'
#
loop_
_entity.id
_entity.type
_entity.pdbx_description
1 polymer ?
#
loop_
_entity_poly.entity_id
_entity_poly.type
_entity_poly.pdbx_seq_one_letter_code
_entity_poly.pdbx_strand_id
1 'polypeptide(L)' 'MLADLPDETEEVIGDRGYDSNQIRLSLAERNITVCIPPKKNRKSKPPYNWHLYKKRHLIENMFAKLKDWRRVA' A
#
# COMPACT_ATOMS: atom_id res chain seq x y z
N MET A 1 -4.38 -11.67 6.68
CA MET A 1 -3.65 -10.66 5.85
C MET A 1 -4.06 -9.23 6.16
N LEU A 2 -5.31 -8.80 5.91
CA LEU A 2 -5.78 -7.49 6.45
C LEU A 2 -6.43 -7.60 7.84
N ALA A 3 -6.67 -8.83 8.32
CA ALA A 3 -7.26 -9.07 9.63
C ALA A 3 -6.29 -8.78 10.78
N ASP A 4 -5.00 -8.98 10.54
CA ASP A 4 -3.91 -8.98 11.53
C ASP A 4 -3.19 -7.63 11.64
N LEU A 5 -3.80 -6.55 11.13
CA LEU A 5 -3.27 -5.20 11.28
C LEU A 5 -3.42 -4.76 12.76
N PRO A 6 -2.39 -4.13 13.35
CA PRO A 6 -2.50 -3.55 14.69
C PRO A 6 -3.69 -2.60 14.78
N ASP A 7 -4.43 -2.62 15.90
CA ASP A 7 -5.59 -1.74 16.13
C ASP A 7 -5.25 -0.25 16.07
N GLU A 8 -3.99 0.12 16.30
CA GLU A 8 -3.46 1.49 16.23
C GLU A 8 -3.07 1.95 14.80
N THR A 9 -3.37 1.16 13.77
CA THR A 9 -2.98 1.51 12.40
C THR A 9 -3.89 2.59 11.82
N GLU A 10 -3.40 3.82 11.73
CA GLU A 10 -4.16 4.94 11.13
C GLU A 10 -4.08 4.96 9.59
N GLU A 11 -2.94 4.55 9.02
CA GLU A 11 -2.66 4.69 7.59
C GLU A 11 -1.97 3.45 7.00
N VAL A 12 -2.38 3.05 5.80
CA VAL A 12 -1.77 1.97 5.03
C VAL A 12 -1.30 2.48 3.67
N ILE A 13 -0.03 2.22 3.36
CA ILE A 13 0.56 2.49 2.05
C ILE A 13 0.68 1.18 1.29
N GLY A 14 0.18 1.15 0.06
CA GLY A 14 0.24 -0.04 -0.78
C GLY A 14 0.59 0.27 -2.22
N ASP A 15 1.08 -0.74 -2.92
CA ASP A 15 1.37 -0.63 -4.35
C ASP A 15 0.08 -0.55 -5.18
N ARG A 16 0.17 0.05 -6.37
CA ARG A 16 -0.93 0.12 -7.34
C ARG A 16 -1.57 -1.24 -7.63
N GLY A 17 -0.82 -2.34 -7.58
CA GLY A 17 -1.34 -3.69 -7.75
C GLY A 17 -2.51 -4.01 -6.80
N TYR A 18 -2.45 -3.48 -5.58
CA TYR A 18 -3.43 -3.66 -4.51
C TYR A 18 -4.63 -2.71 -4.58
N ASP A 19 -4.75 -1.89 -5.65
CA ASP A 19 -5.98 -1.15 -5.90
C ASP A 19 -7.12 -2.12 -6.26
N SER A 20 -7.90 -2.45 -5.24
CA SER A 20 -9.11 -3.27 -5.29
C SER A 20 -10.19 -2.62 -4.42
N ASN A 21 -11.45 -2.70 -4.86
CA ASN A 21 -12.58 -2.22 -4.08
C ASN A 21 -12.70 -2.95 -2.75
N GLN A 22 -12.50 -4.26 -2.75
CA GLN A 22 -12.60 -5.08 -1.54
C GLN A 22 -11.57 -4.65 -0.50
N ILE A 23 -10.32 -4.40 -0.93
CA ILE A 23 -9.25 -3.93 -0.04
C ILE A 23 -9.60 -2.56 0.55
N ARG A 24 -10.02 -1.61 -0.29
CA ARG A 24 -10.39 -0.26 0.16
C ARG A 24 -11.60 -0.27 1.11
N LEU A 25 -12.59 -1.12 0.85
CA LEU A 25 -13.76 -1.27 1.72
C LEU A 25 -13.36 -1.87 3.07
N SER A 26 -12.62 -2.98 3.08
CA SER A 26 -12.20 -3.64 4.32
C SER A 26 -11.34 -2.75 5.24
N LEU A 27 -10.56 -1.84 4.66
CA LEU A 27 -9.76 -0.87 5.40
C LEU A 27 -10.61 0.32 5.87
N ALA A 28 -11.57 0.77 5.05
CA ALA A 28 -12.50 1.82 5.45
C ALA A 28 -13.43 1.38 6.60
N GLU A 29 -13.88 0.11 6.62
CA GLU A 29 -14.63 -0.48 7.73
C GLU A 29 -13.86 -0.44 9.06
N ARG A 30 -12.52 -0.42 8.98
CA ARG A 30 -11.62 -0.34 10.13
C ARG A 30 -11.17 1.10 10.45
N ASN A 31 -11.75 2.11 9.79
CA ASN A 31 -11.33 3.52 9.87
C ASN A 31 -9.86 3.77 9.48
N ILE A 32 -9.27 2.90 8.66
CA ILE A 32 -7.87 3.02 8.22
C ILE A 32 -7.81 3.77 6.90
N THR A 33 -6.96 4.80 6.83
CA THR A 33 -6.77 5.59 5.60
C THR A 33 -5.89 4.85 4.61
N VAL A 34 -6.40 4.66 3.38
CA VAL A 34 -5.71 3.92 2.34
C VAL A 34 -4.99 4.84 1.37
N CYS A 35 -3.66 4.81 1.42
CA CYS A 35 -2.77 5.52 0.50
C CYS A 35 -2.26 4.59 -0.61
N ILE A 36 -3.19 4.13 -1.47
CA ILE A 36 -2.90 3.30 -2.64
C ILE A 36 -3.20 4.12 -3.91
N PRO A 37 -2.22 4.26 -4.83
CA PRO A 37 -2.47 4.95 -6.09
C PRO A 37 -3.45 4.13 -6.94
N PRO A 38 -4.42 4.79 -7.60
CA PRO A 38 -5.38 4.09 -8.42
C PRO A 38 -4.72 3.43 -9.64
N LYS A 39 -5.28 2.29 -10.08
CA LYS A 39 -4.92 1.65 -11.35
C LYS A 39 -5.20 2.59 -12.51
N LYS A 40 -4.34 2.52 -13.54
CA LYS A 40 -4.43 3.37 -14.74
C LYS A 40 -5.80 3.27 -15.41
N ASN A 41 -6.36 2.06 -15.46
CA ASN A 41 -7.62 1.74 -16.15
C ASN A 41 -8.87 1.97 -15.28
N ARG A 42 -8.72 2.52 -14.07
CA ARG A 42 -9.84 2.73 -13.17
C ARG A 42 -10.66 3.95 -13.64
N LYS A 43 -11.96 3.74 -13.86
CA LYS A 43 -12.89 4.78 -14.34
C LYS A 43 -13.00 5.96 -13.36
N SER A 44 -13.16 5.66 -12.07
CA SER A 44 -13.16 6.66 -11.00
C SER A 44 -11.92 6.50 -10.14
N LYS A 45 -11.01 7.47 -10.25
CA LYS A 45 -9.72 7.49 -9.55
C LYS A 45 -9.91 8.16 -8.19
N PRO A 46 -9.96 7.42 -7.08
CA PRO A 46 -10.02 8.04 -5.77
C PRO A 46 -8.77 8.89 -5.51
N PRO A 47 -8.91 9.98 -4.74
CA PRO A 47 -7.76 10.74 -4.28
C PRO A 47 -6.87 9.87 -3.40
N TYR A 48 -5.56 10.10 -3.47
CA TYR A 48 -4.57 9.47 -2.62
C TYR A 48 -3.49 10.49 -2.27
N ASN A 49 -2.86 10.32 -1.10
CA ASN A 49 -1.82 11.24 -0.65
C ASN A 49 -0.49 10.93 -1.34
N TRP A 50 -0.13 11.71 -2.35
CA TRP A 50 1.11 11.48 -3.12
C TRP A 50 2.38 11.65 -2.27
N HIS A 51 2.38 12.57 -1.31
CA HIS A 51 3.53 12.79 -0.41
C HIS A 51 3.74 11.57 0.48
N LEU A 52 2.66 10.98 0.99
CA LEU A 52 2.74 9.77 1.80
C LEU A 52 3.19 8.58 0.94
N TYR A 53 2.67 8.46 -0.29
CA TYR A 53 3.07 7.40 -1.21
C TYR A 53 4.57 7.41 -1.54
N LYS A 54 5.24 8.57 -1.53
CA LYS A 54 6.70 8.65 -1.71
C LYS A 54 7.49 7.87 -0.66
N LYS A 55 6.94 7.67 0.56
CA LYS A 55 7.61 6.87 1.60
C LYS A 55 7.83 5.40 1.20
N ARG A 56 7.13 4.90 0.16
CA ARG A 56 7.34 3.58 -0.44
C ARG A 56 8.82 3.32 -0.80
N HIS A 57 9.57 4.37 -1.17
CA HIS A 57 10.98 4.25 -1.52
C HIS A 57 11.83 3.61 -0.40
N LEU A 58 11.48 3.82 0.87
CA LEU A 58 12.18 3.19 2.01
C LEU A 58 12.06 1.66 1.96
N ILE A 59 10.86 1.18 1.66
CA ILE A 59 10.56 -0.25 1.50
C ILE A 59 11.23 -0.80 0.24
N GLU A 60 11.21 -0.06 -0.88
CA GLU A 60 11.91 -0.46 -2.11
C GLU A 60 13.42 -0.57 -1.92
N ASN A 61 14.03 0.34 -1.15
CA ASN A 61 15.44 0.28 -0.80
C ASN A 61 15.77 -0.94 0.06
N MET A 62 14.89 -1.29 1.00
CA MET A 62 15.04 -2.52 1.78
C MET A 62 15.01 -3.75 0.88
N PHE A 63 14.05 -3.85 -0.04
CA PHE A 63 13.98 -4.95 -1.00
C PHE A 63 15.15 -4.96 -2.00
N ALA A 64 15.65 -3.80 -2.41
CA ALA A 64 16.84 -3.71 -3.26
C ALA A 64 18.05 -4.32 -2.56
N LYS A 65 18.30 -3.92 -1.31
CA LYS A 65 19.38 -4.48 -0.49
C LYS A 65 19.22 -5.99 -0.26
N LEU A 66 18.00 -6.48 -0.07
CA LEU A 66 17.72 -7.92 0.06
C LEU A 66 18.04 -8.66 -1.25
N LYS A 67 17.72 -8.08 -2.41
CA LYS A 67 18.01 -8.66 -3.72
C LYS A 67 19.49 -8.67 -4.09
N ASP A 68 20.29 -7.77 -3.51
CA ASP A 68 21.75 -7.79 -3.68
C ASP A 68 22.38 -9.06 -3.09
N TRP A 69 21.70 -9.74 -2.16
CA TRP A 69 22.17 -10.97 -1.55
C TRP A 69 21.83 -12.16 -2.46
N ARG A 70 22.79 -12.57 -3.30
CA ARG A 70 22.68 -13.63 -4.34
C ARG A 70 22.15 -15.01 -3.87
N ARG A 71 21.94 -15.22 -2.57
CA ARG A 71 21.43 -16.47 -1.99
C ARG A 71 19.96 -16.43 -1.57
N VAL A 72 19.28 -15.28 -1.73
CA VAL A 72 17.86 -15.09 -1.38
C VAL A 72 16.95 -15.08 -2.63
N ALA A 73 17.55 -15.02 -3.83
CA ALA A 73 16.85 -15.02 -5.12
C ALA A 73 16.56 -16.42 -5.67
#